data_AF-A0A1J4YIV4-F1
#
_entry.id   AF-A0A1J4YIV4-F1
#
_cell.length_a   1.000
_cell.length_b   1.000
_cell.length_c   1.000
_cell.angle_alpha   90.00
_cell.angle_beta   90.00
_cell.angle_gamma   90.00
#
_symmetry.space_group_name_H-M   'P 1'
#
loop_
_entity.id
_entity.type
_entity.pdbx_description
1 polymer ?
#
loop_
_entity_poly.entity_id
_entity_poly.type
_entity_poly.pdbx_seq_one_letter_code
_entity_poly.pdbx_strand_id
1 'polypeptide(L)'
;MQAAKLCAELVGDDELVINSKTTARDIISQSLSVWASRHCADIQVLDSFELLAALDHDAFDLDYEQKPEKDLLLIGIQSQQATPYINVKAKVERLEAEYPGLGRTAINYAELAGYRTFTAFTPQVAFHHASYLYWYGTDSDEDFEQERGAFGDEDEIDEGSLMPSQFLASFPDYLLNGEVLERDVIQRIASGTDEAGETAKVILSIMDLIDQDVRLPYSNNYCGESAFFSCYMGAGDDMLGRVLDDFYQSTGDGEYTDMYGIAEVKLDKRSFLKWKTEMEKGFALYTQLDRLMRCIGDVQ
;
A
#
# COMPACT_ATOMS: atom_id res chain seq x y z
N MET A 1 -32.18 -0.68 -8.31
CA MET A 1 -32.79 0.55 -7.74
C MET A 1 -32.87 0.51 -6.22
N GLN A 2 -33.44 -0.52 -5.59
CA GLN A 2 -33.54 -0.60 -4.12
C GLN A 2 -32.18 -0.74 -3.42
N ALA A 3 -31.28 -1.60 -3.93
CA ALA A 3 -29.90 -1.73 -3.43
C ALA A 3 -29.10 -0.42 -3.53
N ALA A 4 -29.22 0.29 -4.66
CA ALA A 4 -28.54 1.58 -4.85
C ALA A 4 -29.02 2.67 -3.87
N LYS A 5 -30.33 2.74 -3.61
CA LYS A 5 -30.88 3.66 -2.61
C LYS A 5 -30.44 3.31 -1.19
N LEU A 6 -30.37 2.01 -0.87
CA LEU A 6 -29.84 1.56 0.42
C LEU A 6 -28.36 1.92 0.57
N CYS A 7 -27.52 1.72 -0.46
CA CYS A 7 -26.11 2.11 -0.41
C CYS A 7 -25.95 3.61 -0.18
N ALA A 8 -26.66 4.44 -0.95
CA ALA A 8 -26.65 5.90 -0.80
C ALA A 8 -27.07 6.36 0.61
N GLU A 9 -28.14 5.77 1.17
CA GLU A 9 -28.58 6.05 2.54
C GLU A 9 -27.53 5.64 3.58
N LEU A 10 -26.89 4.49 3.40
CA LEU A 10 -25.92 3.95 4.36
C LEU A 10 -24.57 4.68 4.33
N VAL A 11 -24.19 5.30 3.21
CA VAL A 11 -22.99 6.16 3.13
C VAL A 11 -23.28 7.63 3.44
N GLY A 12 -24.55 8.01 3.57
CA GLY A 12 -24.97 9.35 4.01
C GLY A 12 -24.70 10.45 2.99
N ASP A 13 -25.01 10.20 1.71
CA ASP A 13 -24.85 11.19 0.65
C ASP A 13 -26.16 11.94 0.35
N ASP A 14 -26.32 13.11 0.97
CA ASP A 14 -27.45 14.03 0.74
C ASP A 14 -27.33 14.85 -0.56
N GLU A 15 -26.18 14.80 -1.25
CA GLU A 15 -25.89 15.59 -2.47
C GLU A 15 -26.17 14.82 -3.78
N LEU A 16 -26.75 13.63 -3.67
CA LEU A 16 -26.87 12.70 -4.79
C LEU A 16 -27.94 13.16 -5.79
N VAL A 17 -27.49 13.59 -6.98
CA VAL A 17 -28.37 14.08 -8.05
C VAL A 17 -28.90 12.91 -8.89
N ILE A 18 -30.08 12.41 -8.52
CA ILE A 18 -30.77 11.36 -9.28
C ILE A 18 -31.61 11.99 -10.40
N ASN A 19 -31.27 11.70 -11.65
CA ASN A 19 -32.09 12.05 -12.81
C ASN A 19 -32.70 10.80 -13.46
N SER A 20 -33.57 10.98 -14.45
CA SER A 20 -34.31 9.87 -15.09
C SER A 20 -33.43 8.88 -15.87
N LYS A 21 -32.16 9.20 -16.09
CA LYS A 21 -31.18 8.35 -16.80
C LYS A 21 -30.13 7.74 -15.87
N THR A 22 -30.05 8.16 -14.61
CA THR A 22 -29.08 7.64 -13.63
C THR A 22 -29.35 6.16 -13.35
N THR A 23 -28.38 5.30 -13.60
CA THR A 23 -28.49 3.87 -13.32
C THR A 23 -28.21 3.57 -11.84
N ALA A 24 -28.57 2.36 -11.40
CA ALA A 24 -28.24 1.91 -10.04
C ALA A 24 -26.72 1.88 -9.78
N ARG A 25 -25.93 1.60 -10.83
CA ARG A 25 -24.46 1.61 -10.78
C ARG A 25 -23.94 3.01 -10.57
N ASP A 26 -24.42 3.98 -11.34
CA ASP A 26 -23.99 5.39 -11.24
C ASP A 26 -24.24 5.95 -9.83
N ILE A 27 -25.40 5.62 -9.24
CA ILE A 27 -25.72 6.04 -7.86
C ILE A 27 -24.71 5.47 -6.87
N ILE A 28 -24.40 4.16 -6.94
CA ILE A 28 -23.49 3.53 -5.99
C ILE A 28 -22.07 4.08 -6.16
N SER A 29 -21.56 4.13 -7.39
CA SER A 29 -20.21 4.66 -7.67
C SER A 29 -20.07 6.11 -7.21
N GLN A 30 -21.07 6.96 -7.48
CA GLN A 30 -21.04 8.35 -7.02
C GLN A 30 -21.05 8.44 -5.48
N SER A 31 -21.92 7.67 -4.82
CA SER A 31 -22.01 7.69 -3.35
C SER A 31 -20.70 7.25 -2.69
N LEU A 32 -20.09 6.18 -3.22
CA LEU A 32 -18.82 5.64 -2.73
C LEU A 32 -17.66 6.60 -2.97
N SER A 33 -17.60 7.22 -4.14
CA SER A 33 -16.58 8.22 -4.48
C SER A 33 -16.63 9.40 -3.52
N VAL A 34 -17.80 10.02 -3.33
CA VAL A 34 -17.97 11.17 -2.41
C VAL A 34 -17.62 10.76 -0.97
N TRP A 35 -18.05 9.59 -0.53
CA TRP A 35 -17.73 9.08 0.80
C TRP A 35 -16.23 8.85 0.98
N ALA A 36 -15.55 8.17 0.06
CA ALA A 36 -14.11 7.95 0.13
C ALA A 36 -13.33 9.27 0.11
N SER A 37 -13.70 10.21 -0.76
CA SER A 37 -13.07 11.53 -0.81
C SER A 37 -13.18 12.28 0.51
N ARG A 38 -14.28 12.15 1.27
CA ARG A 38 -14.38 12.78 2.61
C ARG A 38 -13.40 12.19 3.62
N HIS A 39 -13.14 10.89 3.55
CA HIS A 39 -12.24 10.20 4.49
C HIS A 39 -10.77 10.32 4.12
N CYS A 40 -10.46 10.56 2.84
CA CYS A 40 -9.10 10.66 2.31
C CYS A 40 -8.78 12.04 1.72
N ALA A 41 -9.57 13.07 2.04
CA ALA A 41 -9.39 14.44 1.53
C ALA A 41 -8.01 15.04 1.85
N ASP A 42 -7.41 14.61 2.97
CA ASP A 42 -6.16 15.14 3.49
C ASP A 42 -4.92 14.34 3.04
N ILE A 43 -5.08 13.33 2.16
CA ILE A 43 -3.95 12.65 1.51
C ILE A 43 -3.23 13.68 0.62
N GLN A 44 -1.91 13.78 0.78
CA GLN A 44 -1.08 14.78 0.09
C GLN A 44 0.09 14.16 -0.67
N VAL A 45 0.65 13.06 -0.15
CA VAL A 45 1.88 12.46 -0.68
C VAL A 45 1.72 11.01 -1.09
N LEU A 46 0.66 10.33 -0.69
CA LEU A 46 0.39 8.98 -1.22
C LEU A 46 -0.50 9.06 -2.45
N ASP A 47 -0.50 7.99 -3.24
CA ASP A 47 -1.37 7.85 -4.39
C ASP A 47 -2.84 8.01 -4.00
N SER A 48 -3.59 8.60 -4.93
CA SER A 48 -5.05 8.71 -4.83
C SER A 48 -5.69 7.47 -5.42
N PHE A 49 -6.92 7.17 -5.00
CA PHE A 49 -7.63 5.99 -5.46
C PHE A 49 -9.10 6.29 -5.76
N GLU A 50 -9.71 5.41 -6.55
CA GLU A 50 -11.15 5.43 -6.84
C GLU A 50 -11.82 4.15 -6.37
N LEU A 51 -13.08 4.28 -5.94
CA LEU A 51 -13.93 3.13 -5.63
C LEU A 51 -14.90 2.85 -6.78
N LEU A 52 -14.77 1.68 -7.38
CA LEU A 52 -15.59 1.23 -8.50
C LEU A 52 -16.57 0.15 -8.04
N ALA A 53 -17.86 0.42 -8.13
CA ALA A 53 -18.88 -0.56 -7.81
C ALA A 53 -19.32 -1.39 -9.02
N ALA A 54 -19.47 -2.69 -8.80
CA ALA A 54 -20.08 -3.61 -9.73
C ALA A 54 -21.02 -4.60 -9.01
N LEU A 55 -22.06 -5.03 -9.72
CA LEU A 55 -22.98 -6.10 -9.31
C LEU A 55 -22.84 -7.34 -10.20
N ASP A 56 -21.99 -7.25 -11.23
CA ASP A 56 -21.69 -8.33 -12.14
C ASP A 56 -20.47 -9.08 -11.62
N HIS A 57 -20.50 -10.41 -11.67
CA HIS A 57 -19.44 -11.27 -11.16
C HIS A 57 -18.21 -11.29 -12.06
N ASP A 58 -18.39 -11.00 -13.35
CA ASP A 58 -17.28 -10.88 -14.31
C ASP A 58 -16.64 -9.48 -14.23
N ALA A 59 -17.05 -8.64 -13.26
CA ALA A 59 -16.41 -7.35 -13.06
C ALA A 59 -15.05 -7.55 -12.37
N PHE A 60 -14.02 -6.96 -12.98
CA PHE A 60 -12.63 -6.94 -12.50
C PHE A 60 -11.84 -8.25 -12.65
N ASP A 61 -12.28 -9.18 -13.52
CA ASP A 61 -11.54 -10.41 -13.86
C ASP A 61 -11.07 -11.22 -12.63
N LEU A 62 -11.98 -11.36 -11.65
CA LEU A 62 -11.74 -12.11 -10.41
C LEU A 62 -11.53 -13.61 -10.69
N ASP A 63 -10.44 -14.17 -10.16
CA ASP A 63 -10.19 -15.62 -10.24
C ASP A 63 -10.94 -16.33 -9.13
N TYR A 64 -12.08 -16.90 -9.50
CA TYR A 64 -12.94 -17.63 -8.58
C TYR A 64 -12.67 -19.14 -8.66
N GLU A 65 -12.02 -19.70 -7.64
CA GLU A 65 -11.91 -21.18 -7.49
C GLU A 65 -13.31 -21.85 -7.39
N GLN A 66 -14.32 -21.10 -6.93
CA GLN A 66 -15.70 -21.56 -6.75
C GLN A 66 -16.70 -20.52 -7.26
N LYS A 67 -17.88 -20.97 -7.72
CA LYS A 67 -18.93 -20.06 -8.21
C LYS A 67 -19.25 -18.97 -7.17
N PRO A 68 -19.17 -17.68 -7.54
CA PRO A 68 -19.40 -16.58 -6.60
C PRO A 68 -20.83 -16.61 -6.05
N GLU A 69 -20.99 -16.08 -4.83
CA GLU A 69 -22.31 -15.93 -4.23
C GLU A 69 -23.18 -15.00 -5.08
N LYS A 70 -24.39 -15.44 -5.43
CA LYS A 70 -25.41 -14.55 -6.01
C LYS A 70 -25.81 -13.57 -4.91
N ASP A 71 -25.63 -12.26 -5.13
CA ASP A 71 -25.93 -11.14 -4.21
C ASP A 71 -24.73 -10.46 -3.53
N LEU A 72 -23.61 -10.32 -4.25
CA LEU A 72 -22.46 -9.51 -3.84
C LEU A 72 -22.45 -8.13 -4.52
N LEU A 73 -22.03 -7.13 -3.76
CA LEU A 73 -21.52 -5.86 -4.27
C LEU A 73 -20.00 -5.98 -4.31
N LEU A 74 -19.45 -5.94 -5.53
CA LEU A 74 -18.01 -5.88 -5.74
C LEU A 74 -17.59 -4.42 -5.72
N ILE A 75 -16.58 -4.11 -4.92
CA ILE A 75 -16.02 -2.76 -4.81
C ILE A 75 -14.54 -2.85 -5.14
N GLY A 76 -14.22 -2.46 -6.36
CA GLY A 76 -12.86 -2.28 -6.82
C GLY A 76 -12.23 -1.05 -6.22
N ILE A 77 -10.97 -1.15 -5.81
CA ILE A 77 -10.16 -0.03 -5.35
C ILE A 77 -9.05 0.17 -6.39
N GLN A 78 -9.18 1.21 -7.21
CA GLN A 78 -8.28 1.45 -8.34
C GLN A 78 -7.30 2.58 -8.01
N SER A 79 -6.02 2.41 -8.35
CA SER A 79 -5.00 3.46 -8.30
C SER A 79 -5.29 4.57 -9.32
N GLN A 80 -5.01 5.82 -8.97
CA GLN A 80 -5.00 6.94 -9.94
C GLN A 80 -3.63 7.17 -10.58
N GLN A 81 -2.66 6.29 -10.32
CA GLN A 81 -1.35 6.26 -10.97
C GLN A 81 -0.53 7.54 -10.77
N ALA A 82 -0.71 8.24 -9.65
CA ALA A 82 0.12 9.38 -9.28
C ALA A 82 1.40 8.97 -8.53
N THR A 83 1.60 7.66 -8.32
CA THR A 83 2.56 7.02 -7.40
C THR A 83 3.88 7.79 -7.29
N PRO A 84 4.07 8.56 -6.20
CA PRO A 84 5.22 9.44 -6.06
C PRO A 84 6.44 8.72 -5.51
N TYR A 85 7.62 9.22 -5.84
CA TYR A 85 8.86 8.84 -5.17
C TYR A 85 9.09 9.73 -3.95
N ILE A 86 9.22 9.09 -2.78
CA ILE A 86 9.43 9.72 -1.49
C ILE A 86 10.87 9.45 -1.05
N ASN A 87 11.70 10.48 -1.14
CA ASN A 87 13.08 10.39 -0.67
C ASN A 87 13.13 10.61 0.84
N VAL A 88 13.52 9.59 1.60
CA VAL A 88 13.49 9.63 3.07
C VAL A 88 14.83 10.00 3.71
N LYS A 89 15.93 10.00 2.94
CA LYS A 89 17.31 10.07 3.43
C LYS A 89 17.53 11.23 4.40
N ALA A 90 17.28 12.45 3.93
CA ALA A 90 17.64 13.65 4.67
C ALA A 90 16.83 13.82 5.97
N LYS A 91 15.55 13.42 6.00
CA LYS A 91 14.71 13.58 7.20
C LYS A 91 14.98 12.46 8.19
N VAL A 92 15.11 11.21 7.73
CA VAL A 92 15.43 10.06 8.58
C VAL A 92 16.79 10.23 9.26
N GLU A 93 17.82 10.67 8.53
CA GLU A 93 19.15 10.93 9.12
C GLU A 93 19.11 12.03 10.18
N ARG A 94 18.26 13.05 10.03
CA ARG A 94 18.05 14.07 11.08
C ARG A 94 17.36 13.50 12.31
N LEU A 95 16.30 12.71 12.11
CA LEU A 95 15.60 12.04 13.21
C LEU A 95 16.55 11.11 13.98
N GLU A 96 17.37 10.33 13.29
CA GLU A 96 18.38 9.46 13.91
C GLU A 96 19.47 10.24 14.65
N ALA A 97 19.89 11.40 14.13
CA ALA A 97 20.87 12.26 14.80
C ALA A 97 20.31 12.90 16.09
N GLU A 98 19.02 13.21 16.12
CA GLU A 98 18.35 13.83 17.27
C GLU A 98 17.92 12.79 18.31
N TYR A 99 17.31 11.70 17.85
CA TYR A 99 16.82 10.58 18.65
C TYR A 99 17.17 9.25 17.96
N PRO A 100 18.32 8.64 18.31
CA PRO A 100 18.73 7.35 17.74
C PRO A 100 17.62 6.30 17.85
N GLY A 101 17.29 5.65 16.74
CA GLY A 101 16.22 4.67 16.57
C GLY A 101 14.87 5.24 16.13
N LEU A 102 14.63 6.55 16.23
CA LEU A 102 13.33 7.14 15.87
C LEU A 102 13.06 7.07 14.36
N GLY A 103 14.07 7.34 13.53
CA GLY A 103 13.98 7.24 12.08
C GLY A 103 13.71 5.81 11.62
N ARG A 104 14.45 4.82 12.17
CA ARG A 104 14.20 3.39 11.90
C ARG A 104 12.80 2.96 12.35
N THR A 105 12.36 3.44 13.51
CA THR A 105 11.01 3.20 14.02
C THR A 105 9.95 3.74 13.06
N ALA A 106 10.16 4.95 12.53
CA ALA A 106 9.26 5.55 11.57
C ALA A 106 9.18 4.73 10.27
N ILE A 107 10.32 4.30 9.71
CA ILE A 107 10.35 3.42 8.53
C ILE A 107 9.60 2.11 8.79
N ASN A 108 9.86 1.45 9.93
CA ASN A 108 9.17 0.20 10.30
C ASN A 108 7.65 0.37 10.35
N TYR A 109 7.14 1.45 10.96
CA TYR A 109 5.71 1.68 11.04
C TYR A 109 5.09 2.17 9.72
N ALA A 110 5.86 2.80 8.85
CA ALA A 110 5.44 3.10 7.49
C ALA A 110 5.26 1.80 6.68
N GLU A 111 6.22 0.86 6.77
CA GLU A 111 6.13 -0.47 6.14
C GLU A 111 4.92 -1.27 6.64
N LEU A 112 4.75 -1.35 7.96
CA LEU A 112 3.61 -2.07 8.56
C LEU A 112 2.26 -1.47 8.18
N ALA A 113 2.14 -0.14 8.16
CA ALA A 113 0.91 0.53 7.77
C ALA A 113 0.64 0.39 6.25
N GLY A 114 1.69 0.47 5.42
CA GLY A 114 1.59 0.23 3.98
C GLY A 114 1.06 -1.18 3.69
N TYR A 115 1.64 -2.20 4.30
CA TYR A 115 1.18 -3.60 4.14
C TYR A 115 -0.28 -3.82 4.56
N ARG A 116 -0.78 -3.05 5.54
CA ARG A 116 -2.16 -3.14 6.04
C ARG A 116 -3.15 -2.28 5.24
N THR A 117 -2.66 -1.38 4.41
CA THR A 117 -3.48 -0.47 3.60
C THR A 117 -3.15 -0.65 2.13
N PHE A 118 -2.67 0.36 1.44
CA PHE A 118 -2.13 0.20 0.09
C PHE A 118 -0.61 0.12 0.20
N THR A 119 -0.03 -0.91 -0.41
CA THR A 119 1.39 -1.23 -0.25
C THR A 119 2.26 -0.07 -0.74
N ALA A 120 3.14 0.43 0.13
CA ALA A 120 4.25 1.28 -0.27
C ALA A 120 5.39 0.39 -0.81
N PHE A 121 5.99 0.76 -1.93
CA PHE A 121 7.15 0.06 -2.46
C PHE A 121 8.41 0.46 -1.68
N THR A 122 8.69 -0.29 -0.63
CA THR A 122 9.85 -0.07 0.24
C THR A 122 11.04 -0.92 -0.22
N PRO A 123 12.25 -0.73 0.33
CA PRO A 123 13.39 -1.59 0.01
C PRO A 123 13.13 -3.08 0.24
N GLN A 124 12.30 -3.44 1.22
CA GLN A 124 11.89 -4.83 1.46
C GLN A 124 10.96 -5.37 0.36
N VAL A 125 10.03 -4.54 -0.13
CA VAL A 125 9.18 -4.88 -1.28
C VAL A 125 10.02 -5.00 -2.55
N ALA A 126 10.97 -4.08 -2.75
CA ALA A 126 11.91 -4.13 -3.86
C ALA A 126 12.77 -5.39 -3.81
N PHE A 127 13.24 -5.80 -2.63
CA PHE A 127 13.98 -7.05 -2.45
C PHE A 127 13.15 -8.27 -2.82
N HIS A 128 11.87 -8.29 -2.45
CA HIS A 128 10.93 -9.34 -2.85
C HIS A 128 10.77 -9.41 -4.39
N HIS A 129 10.61 -8.28 -5.08
CA HIS A 129 10.51 -8.32 -6.54
C HIS A 129 11.86 -8.67 -7.20
N ALA A 130 12.97 -8.17 -6.66
CA ALA A 130 14.31 -8.47 -7.13
C ALA A 130 14.62 -9.98 -7.06
N SER A 131 14.10 -10.70 -6.06
CA SER A 131 14.31 -12.15 -5.98
C SER A 131 13.76 -12.88 -7.19
N TYR A 132 12.55 -12.55 -7.65
CA TYR A 132 11.96 -13.17 -8.84
C TYR A 132 12.57 -12.64 -10.14
N LEU A 133 12.91 -11.36 -10.20
CA LEU A 133 13.46 -10.74 -11.40
C LEU A 133 14.90 -11.19 -11.69
N TYR A 134 15.73 -11.37 -10.65
CA TYR A 134 17.17 -11.54 -10.81
C TYR A 134 17.73 -12.83 -10.21
N TRP A 135 17.06 -13.43 -9.22
CA TRP A 135 17.64 -14.49 -8.38
C TRP A 135 16.80 -15.77 -8.34
N TYR A 136 15.98 -16.03 -9.36
CA TYR A 136 15.17 -17.26 -9.45
C TYR A 136 14.24 -17.49 -8.24
N GLY A 137 13.84 -16.41 -7.56
CA GLY A 137 13.00 -16.44 -6.35
C GLY A 137 13.75 -16.71 -5.04
N THR A 138 15.09 -16.70 -5.04
CA THR A 138 15.90 -16.87 -3.82
C THR A 138 16.24 -15.53 -3.17
N ASP A 139 16.52 -15.56 -1.87
CA ASP A 139 16.80 -14.37 -1.05
C ASP A 139 18.19 -14.40 -0.39
N SER A 140 19.04 -15.35 -0.77
CA SER A 140 20.39 -15.50 -0.25
C SER A 140 21.41 -15.74 -1.36
N ASP A 141 22.63 -15.22 -1.17
CA ASP A 141 23.72 -15.42 -2.12
C ASP A 141 24.03 -16.92 -2.32
N GLU A 142 23.94 -17.73 -1.25
CA GLU A 142 24.21 -19.16 -1.30
C GLU A 142 23.18 -19.90 -2.15
N ASP A 143 21.89 -19.64 -1.92
CA ASP A 143 20.81 -20.28 -2.67
C ASP A 143 20.81 -19.84 -4.14
N PHE A 144 21.10 -18.56 -4.41
CA PHE A 144 21.22 -18.04 -5.76
C PHE A 144 22.36 -18.74 -6.54
N GLU A 145 23.54 -18.90 -5.93
CA GLU A 145 24.65 -19.62 -6.57
C GLU A 145 24.30 -21.10 -6.80
N GLN A 146 23.58 -21.73 -5.87
CA GLN A 146 23.11 -23.11 -6.04
C GLN A 146 22.14 -23.26 -7.20
N GLU A 147 21.12 -22.40 -7.30
CA GLU A 147 20.15 -22.41 -8.40
C GLU A 147 20.86 -22.14 -9.73
N ARG A 148 21.76 -21.16 -9.79
CA ARG A 148 22.53 -20.84 -11.01
C ARG A 148 23.33 -22.04 -11.53
N GLY A 149 24.02 -22.75 -10.63
CA GLY A 149 24.75 -23.97 -10.98
C GLY A 149 23.83 -25.10 -11.49
N ALA A 150 22.60 -25.18 -10.96
CA ALA A 150 21.61 -26.16 -11.41
C ALA A 150 21.07 -25.85 -12.82
N PHE A 151 20.93 -24.58 -13.19
CA PHE A 151 20.49 -24.14 -14.52
C PHE A 151 21.62 -24.12 -15.57
N GLY A 152 22.88 -24.35 -15.17
CA GLY A 152 24.02 -24.38 -16.07
C GLY A 152 24.45 -23.01 -16.58
N ASP A 153 24.10 -21.96 -15.82
CA ASP A 153 24.29 -20.54 -16.16
C ASP A 153 25.53 -19.96 -15.44
N GLU A 154 26.53 -20.80 -15.15
CA GLU A 154 27.71 -20.44 -14.36
C GLU A 154 28.61 -19.38 -15.03
N ASP A 155 28.48 -19.21 -16.36
CA ASP A 155 29.35 -18.36 -17.18
C ASP A 155 28.67 -17.04 -17.64
N GLU A 156 27.36 -16.84 -17.41
CA GLU A 156 26.61 -15.62 -17.79
C GLU A 156 26.16 -14.82 -16.55
N ILE A 157 27.11 -14.33 -15.75
CA ILE A 157 26.80 -13.16 -14.92
C ILE A 157 26.78 -11.97 -15.86
N ASP A 158 25.58 -11.49 -16.25
CA ASP A 158 25.48 -10.17 -16.85
C ASP A 158 26.21 -9.19 -15.95
N GLU A 159 27.09 -8.35 -16.51
CA GLU A 159 28.03 -7.50 -15.77
C GLU A 159 27.30 -6.52 -14.80
N GLY A 160 25.97 -6.42 -14.92
CA GLY A 160 25.08 -5.67 -14.06
C GLY A 160 24.27 -6.47 -13.03
N SER A 161 24.39 -7.79 -12.91
CA SER A 161 23.62 -8.60 -11.94
C SER A 161 24.21 -8.50 -10.54
N LEU A 162 23.49 -7.85 -9.62
CA LEU A 162 23.87 -7.78 -8.21
C LEU A 162 23.43 -9.04 -7.47
N MET A 163 24.23 -9.48 -6.51
CA MET A 163 23.84 -10.52 -5.54
C MET A 163 22.79 -9.97 -4.55
N PRO A 164 21.97 -10.83 -3.92
CA PRO A 164 21.05 -10.43 -2.85
C PRO A 164 21.71 -9.56 -1.76
N SER A 165 22.91 -9.94 -1.29
CA SER A 165 23.64 -9.17 -0.29
C SER A 165 24.10 -7.80 -0.79
N GLN A 166 24.50 -7.69 -2.05
CA GLN A 166 24.92 -6.45 -2.68
C GLN A 166 23.76 -5.49 -2.89
N PHE A 167 22.57 -6.04 -3.22
CA PHE A 167 21.35 -5.27 -3.28
C PHE A 167 21.01 -4.65 -1.92
N LEU A 168 21.00 -5.45 -0.85
CA LEU A 168 20.73 -4.95 0.50
C LEU A 168 21.76 -3.91 0.94
N ALA A 169 23.04 -4.11 0.61
CA ALA A 169 24.12 -3.16 0.90
C ALA A 169 24.02 -1.84 0.14
N SER A 170 23.15 -1.73 -0.89
CA SER A 170 22.91 -0.48 -1.61
C SER A 170 22.02 0.51 -0.84
N PHE A 171 21.31 0.04 0.19
CA PHE A 171 20.45 0.87 1.01
C PHE A 171 21.16 1.29 2.30
N PRO A 172 20.91 2.50 2.81
CA PRO A 172 21.32 2.86 4.16
C PRO A 172 20.76 1.91 5.21
N ASP A 173 21.57 1.56 6.22
CA ASP A 173 21.21 0.58 7.25
C ASP A 173 19.86 0.88 7.91
N TYR A 174 19.55 2.16 8.18
CA TYR A 174 18.31 2.57 8.84
C TYR A 174 17.03 2.27 8.04
N LEU A 175 17.12 1.93 6.75
CA LEU A 175 15.97 1.50 5.95
C LEU A 175 15.66 0.01 6.11
N LEU A 176 16.68 -0.80 6.40
CA LEU A 176 16.55 -2.26 6.42
C LEU A 176 16.63 -2.82 7.85
N ASN A 177 17.59 -2.29 8.61
CA ASN A 177 18.08 -2.86 9.86
C ASN A 177 18.07 -1.82 10.98
N GLY A 178 18.14 -2.30 12.22
CA GLY A 178 18.24 -1.46 13.41
C GLY A 178 17.14 -1.72 14.42
N GLU A 179 17.39 -1.31 15.66
CA GLU A 179 16.44 -1.47 16.76
C GLU A 179 15.36 -0.40 16.67
N VAL A 180 14.11 -0.84 16.76
CA VAL A 180 12.95 0.05 16.88
C VAL A 180 12.78 0.46 18.35
N LEU A 181 12.30 1.68 18.57
CA LEU A 181 12.08 2.20 19.90
C LEU A 181 10.84 1.57 20.54
N GLU A 182 10.94 1.32 21.84
CA GLU A 182 9.82 0.88 22.66
C GLU A 182 8.77 1.99 22.82
N ARG A 183 7.50 1.59 23.00
CA ARG A 183 6.35 2.50 23.05
C ARG A 183 6.51 3.62 24.10
N ASP A 184 7.07 3.33 25.27
CA ASP A 184 7.27 4.32 26.34
C ASP A 184 8.31 5.38 25.98
N VAL A 185 9.31 5.02 25.17
CA VAL A 185 10.31 5.95 24.64
C VAL A 185 9.64 6.87 23.63
N ILE A 186 8.85 6.31 22.70
CA ILE A 186 8.11 7.08 21.69
C ILE A 186 7.12 8.04 22.37
N GLN A 187 6.42 7.61 23.42
CA GLN A 187 5.54 8.47 24.22
C GLN A 187 6.27 9.65 24.86
N ARG A 188 7.50 9.47 25.32
CA ARG A 188 8.31 10.56 25.87
C ARG A 188 8.71 11.55 24.78
N ILE A 189 9.16 11.08 23.63
CA ILE A 189 9.51 11.93 22.47
C ILE A 189 8.27 12.71 22.01
N ALA A 190 7.12 12.06 21.94
CA ALA A 190 5.83 12.66 21.55
C ALA A 190 5.34 13.79 22.47
N SER A 191 5.96 13.99 23.64
CA SER A 191 5.67 15.17 24.49
C SER A 191 6.28 16.47 23.95
N GLY A 192 7.23 16.37 23.00
CA GLY A 192 7.82 17.50 22.28
C GLY A 192 6.86 18.17 21.30
N THR A 193 7.27 19.36 20.86
CA THR A 193 6.56 20.17 19.84
C THR A 193 7.40 20.43 18.59
N ASP A 194 8.55 19.75 18.48
CA ASP A 194 9.46 19.76 17.34
C ASP A 194 9.08 18.67 16.32
N GLU A 195 9.86 18.57 15.24
CA GLU A 195 9.64 17.59 14.17
C GLU A 195 9.68 16.14 14.68
N ALA A 196 10.60 15.84 15.61
CA ALA A 196 10.70 14.52 16.24
C ALA A 196 9.46 14.19 17.09
N GLY A 197 8.98 15.15 17.88
CA GLY A 197 7.76 15.02 18.67
C GLY A 197 6.51 14.80 17.81
N GLU A 198 6.37 15.52 16.70
CA GLU A 198 5.27 15.30 15.74
C GLU A 198 5.36 13.93 15.06
N THR A 199 6.56 13.52 14.63
CA THR A 199 6.79 12.19 14.04
C THR A 199 6.39 11.08 15.02
N ALA A 200 6.81 11.19 16.28
CA ALA A 200 6.47 10.23 17.33
C ALA A 200 4.96 10.15 17.61
N LYS A 201 4.22 11.27 17.55
CA LYS A 201 2.75 11.27 17.68
C LYS A 201 2.07 10.51 16.55
N VAL A 202 2.56 10.67 15.32
CA VAL A 202 2.03 9.94 14.16
C VAL A 202 2.33 8.45 14.29
N ILE A 203 3.56 8.08 14.68
CA ILE A 203 3.94 6.68 14.95
C ILE A 203 2.99 6.06 15.99
N LEU A 204 2.77 6.73 17.13
CA LEU A 204 1.84 6.22 18.16
C LEU A 204 0.41 6.05 17.63
N SER A 205 -0.05 6.96 16.78
CA SER A 205 -1.37 6.86 16.16
C SER A 205 -1.47 5.63 15.24
N ILE A 206 -0.40 5.33 14.49
CA ILE A 206 -0.31 4.10 13.68
C ILE A 206 -0.26 2.87 14.58
N MET A 207 0.55 2.87 15.64
CA MET A 207 0.63 1.77 16.60
C MET A 207 -0.73 1.44 17.19
N ASP A 208 -1.49 2.45 17.62
CA ASP A 208 -2.81 2.26 18.21
C ASP A 208 -3.81 1.64 17.22
N LEU A 209 -3.72 1.98 15.93
CA LEU A 209 -4.54 1.38 14.88
C LEU A 209 -4.10 -0.06 14.58
N ILE A 210 -2.79 -0.32 14.53
CA ILE A 210 -2.24 -1.67 14.32
C ILE A 210 -2.58 -2.61 15.50
N ASP A 211 -2.53 -2.12 16.74
CA ASP A 211 -2.92 -2.89 17.93
C ASP A 211 -4.41 -3.27 17.93
N GLN A 212 -5.23 -2.51 17.19
CA GLN A 212 -6.65 -2.82 16.93
C GLN A 212 -6.85 -3.73 15.72
N ASP A 213 -5.77 -4.27 15.15
CA ASP A 213 -5.71 -5.06 13.92
C ASP A 213 -6.37 -4.38 12.70
N VAL A 214 -6.28 -3.05 12.64
CA VAL A 214 -6.81 -2.30 11.51
C VAL A 214 -6.09 -2.68 10.22
N ARG A 215 -6.89 -2.89 9.17
CA ARG A 215 -6.46 -3.15 7.80
C ARG A 215 -7.59 -2.79 6.83
N LEU A 216 -7.27 -2.46 5.59
CA LEU A 216 -8.30 -2.32 4.57
C LEU A 216 -8.93 -3.70 4.27
N PRO A 217 -10.27 -3.80 4.23
CA PRO A 217 -10.98 -5.07 4.08
C PRO A 217 -11.12 -5.46 2.60
N TYR A 218 -10.01 -5.62 1.88
CA TYR A 218 -10.00 -6.08 0.48
C TYR A 218 -9.25 -7.40 0.32
N SER A 219 -9.51 -8.08 -0.79
CA SER A 219 -8.78 -9.26 -1.26
C SER A 219 -7.98 -8.95 -2.51
N ASN A 220 -6.87 -9.68 -2.69
CA ASN A 220 -6.04 -9.67 -3.90
C ASN A 220 -6.31 -10.89 -4.79
N ASN A 221 -7.49 -11.49 -4.67
CA ASN A 221 -7.85 -12.69 -5.41
C ASN A 221 -8.43 -12.32 -6.79
N TYR A 222 -7.61 -11.74 -7.66
CA TYR A 222 -7.94 -11.43 -9.05
C TYR A 222 -6.87 -11.99 -9.99
N CYS A 223 -7.20 -12.15 -11.27
CA CYS A 223 -6.19 -12.50 -12.28
C CYS A 223 -5.18 -11.35 -12.42
N GLY A 224 -3.90 -11.68 -12.27
CA GLY A 224 -2.79 -10.74 -12.40
C GLY A 224 -2.33 -10.07 -11.11
N GLU A 225 -1.24 -9.32 -11.20
CA GLU A 225 -0.65 -8.59 -10.07
C GLU A 225 -1.00 -7.10 -10.13
N SER A 226 -1.12 -6.44 -8.97
CA SER A 226 -1.21 -4.98 -8.91
C SER A 226 0.09 -4.39 -9.44
N ALA A 227 0.02 -3.63 -10.54
CA ALA A 227 1.18 -2.93 -11.07
C ALA A 227 1.55 -1.67 -10.27
N PHE A 228 0.65 -1.20 -9.40
CA PHE A 228 0.79 0.08 -8.71
C PHE A 228 0.91 -0.06 -7.20
N PHE A 229 1.62 0.91 -6.63
CA PHE A 229 1.90 1.06 -5.21
C PHE A 229 1.46 2.44 -4.74
N SER A 230 1.24 2.61 -3.44
CA SER A 230 0.82 3.90 -2.89
C SER A 230 1.90 4.99 -3.00
N CYS A 231 3.17 4.57 -2.99
CA CYS A 231 4.35 5.40 -3.20
C CYS A 231 5.58 4.51 -3.39
N TYR A 232 6.68 5.08 -3.88
CA TYR A 232 8.01 4.49 -3.81
C TYR A 232 8.79 5.16 -2.68
N MET A 233 9.39 4.38 -1.77
CA MET A 233 10.11 4.91 -0.62
C MET A 233 11.57 4.47 -0.68
N GLY A 234 12.50 5.42 -0.81
CA GLY A 234 13.93 5.15 -0.89
C GLY A 234 14.82 6.33 -0.51
N ALA A 235 16.14 6.13 -0.57
CA ALA A 235 17.18 7.12 -0.30
C ALA A 235 17.57 7.95 -1.53
N GLY A 236 17.15 7.54 -2.74
CA GLY A 236 17.37 8.24 -4.02
C GLY A 236 18.63 7.84 -4.78
N ASP A 237 19.66 7.36 -4.08
CA ASP A 237 20.90 6.82 -4.65
C ASP A 237 21.02 5.29 -4.51
N ASP A 238 19.89 4.63 -4.21
CA ASP A 238 19.79 3.19 -3.99
C ASP A 238 19.29 2.43 -5.23
N MET A 239 19.20 1.11 -5.11
CA MET A 239 18.78 0.21 -6.18
C MET A 239 17.26 0.19 -6.42
N LEU A 240 16.46 0.95 -5.67
CA LEU A 240 14.99 0.93 -5.77
C LEU A 240 14.54 1.27 -7.20
N GLY A 241 15.15 2.30 -7.80
CA GLY A 241 14.78 2.79 -9.13
C GLY A 241 14.99 1.76 -10.23
N ARG A 242 16.03 0.93 -10.15
CA ARG A 242 16.30 -0.13 -11.13
C ARG A 242 15.28 -1.26 -11.02
N VAL A 243 14.99 -1.72 -9.81
CA VAL A 243 13.96 -2.76 -9.60
C VAL A 243 12.61 -2.28 -10.09
N LEU A 244 12.28 -1.00 -9.87
CA LEU A 244 11.05 -0.42 -10.38
C LEU A 244 10.98 -0.43 -11.91
N ASP A 245 12.05 -0.01 -12.59
CA ASP A 245 12.12 -0.01 -14.06
C ASP A 245 11.96 -1.43 -14.62
N ASP A 246 12.69 -2.39 -14.07
CA ASP A 246 12.64 -3.80 -14.49
C ASP A 246 11.30 -4.46 -14.14
N PHE A 247 10.72 -4.14 -12.97
CA PHE A 247 9.37 -4.57 -12.59
C PHE A 247 8.35 -4.07 -13.62
N TYR A 248 8.35 -2.77 -13.95
CA TYR A 248 7.43 -2.21 -14.94
C TYR A 248 7.66 -2.78 -16.35
N GLN A 249 8.90 -3.04 -16.74
CA GLN A 249 9.17 -3.73 -18.00
C GLN A 249 8.57 -5.14 -17.99
N SER A 250 8.75 -5.90 -16.90
CA SER A 250 8.13 -7.21 -16.73
C SER A 250 6.59 -7.13 -16.74
N THR A 251 6.04 -5.99 -16.28
CA THR A 251 4.59 -5.78 -16.30
C THR A 251 3.98 -5.69 -17.69
N GLY A 252 4.77 -5.28 -18.68
CA GLY A 252 4.34 -5.24 -20.07
C GLY A 252 4.12 -6.63 -20.71
N ASP A 253 4.69 -7.67 -20.11
CA ASP A 253 4.73 -9.03 -20.66
C ASP A 253 3.77 -10.00 -19.94
N GLY A 254 3.12 -9.59 -18.85
CA GLY A 254 2.21 -10.42 -18.04
C GLY A 254 0.79 -9.87 -17.87
N GLU A 255 -0.01 -10.50 -17.00
CA GLU A 255 -1.35 -10.03 -16.63
C GLU A 255 -1.24 -9.10 -15.41
N TYR A 256 -1.55 -7.81 -15.60
CA TYR A 256 -1.45 -6.79 -14.55
C TYR A 256 -2.72 -5.95 -14.48
N THR A 257 -2.95 -5.36 -13.31
CA THR A 257 -4.12 -4.53 -13.05
C THR A 257 -3.76 -3.23 -12.33
N ASP A 258 -4.59 -2.21 -12.58
CA ASP A 258 -4.54 -0.91 -11.88
C ASP A 258 -5.18 -0.97 -10.49
N MET A 259 -5.66 -2.15 -10.10
CA MET A 259 -6.45 -2.36 -8.91
C MET A 259 -5.55 -2.68 -7.72
N TYR A 260 -5.66 -1.87 -6.66
CA TYR A 260 -5.05 -2.23 -5.37
C TYR A 260 -5.69 -3.47 -4.76
N GLY A 261 -6.99 -3.65 -4.97
CA GLY A 261 -7.76 -4.69 -4.32
C GLY A 261 -9.24 -4.64 -4.65
N ILE A 262 -9.94 -5.72 -4.33
CA ILE A 262 -11.39 -5.82 -4.50
C ILE A 262 -12.02 -6.25 -3.18
N ALA A 263 -13.08 -5.57 -2.77
CA ALA A 263 -13.89 -5.97 -1.62
C ALA A 263 -15.20 -6.61 -2.10
N GLU A 264 -15.48 -7.80 -1.56
CA GLU A 264 -16.73 -8.53 -1.81
C GLU A 264 -17.70 -8.34 -0.64
N VAL A 265 -18.77 -7.58 -0.85
CA VAL A 265 -19.70 -7.20 0.22
C VAL A 265 -21.08 -7.79 -0.05
N LYS A 266 -21.60 -8.60 0.87
CA LYS A 266 -22.98 -9.11 0.76
C LYS A 266 -23.97 -7.94 0.72
N LEU A 267 -24.96 -8.03 -0.17
CA LEU A 267 -26.01 -7.02 -0.38
C LEU A 267 -27.05 -6.99 0.75
N ASP A 268 -26.60 -6.85 1.99
CA ASP A 268 -27.43 -6.64 3.16
C ASP A 268 -26.87 -5.53 4.05
N LYS A 269 -27.76 -4.87 4.79
CA LYS A 269 -27.41 -3.69 5.61
C LYS A 269 -26.34 -4.00 6.65
N ARG A 270 -26.34 -5.19 7.26
CA ARG A 270 -25.39 -5.54 8.32
C ARG A 270 -23.99 -5.72 7.74
N SER A 271 -23.88 -6.47 6.65
CA SER A 271 -22.60 -6.71 5.96
C SER A 271 -22.00 -5.42 5.41
N PHE A 272 -22.83 -4.58 4.77
CA PHE A 272 -22.38 -3.28 4.27
C PHE A 272 -21.90 -2.34 5.38
N LEU A 273 -22.65 -2.23 6.49
CA LEU A 273 -22.23 -1.37 7.62
C LEU A 273 -20.95 -1.88 8.28
N LYS A 274 -20.77 -3.20 8.36
CA LYS A 274 -19.53 -3.80 8.86
C LYS A 274 -18.36 -3.42 7.96
N TRP A 275 -18.46 -3.70 6.65
CA TRP A 275 -17.44 -3.34 5.66
C TRP A 275 -17.11 -1.85 5.69
N LYS A 276 -18.13 -0.97 5.71
CA LYS A 276 -17.97 0.48 5.79
C LYS A 276 -17.15 0.89 7.01
N THR A 277 -17.47 0.34 8.18
CA THR A 277 -16.75 0.63 9.43
C THR A 277 -15.29 0.17 9.37
N GLU A 278 -15.05 -1.00 8.79
CA GLU A 278 -13.69 -1.55 8.60
C GLU A 278 -12.89 -0.69 7.61
N MET A 279 -13.51 -0.27 6.51
CA MET A 279 -12.91 0.62 5.52
C MET A 279 -12.57 1.99 6.11
N GLU A 280 -13.44 2.59 6.93
CA GLU A 280 -13.17 3.87 7.61
C GLU A 280 -11.96 3.80 8.54
N LYS A 281 -11.78 2.67 9.24
CA LYS A 281 -10.58 2.44 10.04
C LYS A 281 -9.34 2.31 9.14
N GLY A 282 -9.45 1.57 8.04
CA GLY A 282 -8.38 1.47 7.05
C GLY A 282 -7.99 2.82 6.46
N PHE A 283 -8.96 3.68 6.12
CA PHE A 283 -8.71 5.07 5.69
C PHE A 283 -8.03 5.90 6.77
N ALA A 284 -8.40 5.74 8.03
CA ALA A 284 -7.71 6.40 9.13
C ALA A 284 -6.24 5.98 9.22
N LEU A 285 -5.94 4.69 9.03
CA LEU A 285 -4.57 4.17 8.98
C LEU A 285 -3.80 4.71 7.76
N TYR A 286 -4.42 4.70 6.57
CA TYR A 286 -3.80 5.23 5.35
C TYR A 286 -3.50 6.74 5.47
N THR A 287 -4.39 7.49 6.13
CA THR A 287 -4.17 8.90 6.45
C THR A 287 -3.00 9.11 7.41
N GLN A 288 -2.82 8.23 8.42
CA GLN A 288 -1.64 8.31 9.29
C GLN A 288 -0.36 7.90 8.55
N LEU A 289 -0.42 6.95 7.61
CA LEU A 289 0.70 6.61 6.74
C LEU A 289 1.12 7.82 5.90
N ASP A 290 0.18 8.53 5.28
CA ASP A 290 0.47 9.76 4.51
C ASP A 290 1.16 10.82 5.38
N ARG A 291 0.64 11.04 6.60
CA ARG A 291 1.25 11.96 7.57
C ARG A 291 2.67 11.53 7.92
N LEU A 292 2.90 10.24 8.13
CA LEU A 292 4.22 9.72 8.47
C LEU A 292 5.19 9.91 7.31
N MET A 293 4.77 9.61 6.09
CA MET A 293 5.57 9.83 4.88
C MET A 293 5.99 11.29 4.73
N ARG A 294 5.12 12.26 5.06
CA ARG A 294 5.48 13.68 5.10
C ARG A 294 6.50 14.03 6.18
N CYS A 295 6.41 13.38 7.34
CA CYS A 295 7.38 13.55 8.42
C CYS A 295 8.76 13.02 8.04
N ILE A 296 8.83 11.93 7.26
CA ILE A 296 10.09 11.20 7.02
C ILE A 296 10.65 11.32 5.62
N GLY A 297 9.94 11.92 4.67
CA GLY A 297 10.47 12.10 3.32
C GLY A 297 9.97 13.33 2.58
N ASP A 298 10.62 13.59 1.45
CA ASP A 298 10.29 14.66 0.51
C ASP A 298 9.88 14.03 -0.82
N VAL A 299 8.75 14.49 -1.38
CA VAL A 299 8.24 14.05 -2.68
C VAL A 299 9.13 14.62 -3.79
N GLN A 300 9.57 13.77 -4.71
CA GLN A 300 10.38 14.13 -5.87
C GLN A 300 9.56 14.24 -7.16
#